data_AF-A0A928WGV5-F1
#
_entry.id   AF-A0A928WGV5-F1
#
_cell.length_a   1.000
_cell.length_b   1.000
_cell.length_c   1.000
_cell.angle_alpha   90.00
_cell.angle_beta   90.00
_cell.angle_gamma   90.00
#
_symmetry.space_group_name_H-M   'P 1'
#
loop_
_entity.id
_entity.type
_entity.pdbx_description
1 polymer ?
#
loop_
_entity_poly.entity_id
_entity_poly.type
_entity_poly.pdbx_seq_one_letter_code
_entity_poly.pdbx_strand_id
1 'polypeptide(L)' 'MKEVIKNVKVAEIPELIAQLGLSSEQRVDITIEQLDNDLISIMERVGKKAQERGLTEEKLAELLRDES' A
#
# COMPACT_ATOMS: atom_id res chain seq x y z
N MET A 1 16.93 9.08 -20.86
CA MET A 1 15.46 9.11 -20.71
C MET A 1 15.16 8.48 -19.35
N LYS A 2 14.36 9.13 -18.49
CA LYS A 2 14.03 8.60 -17.14
C LYS A 2 12.60 8.10 -17.17
N GLU A 3 12.42 6.80 -17.01
CA GLU A 3 11.10 6.18 -16.80
C GLU A 3 10.94 5.83 -15.32
N VAL A 4 9.77 6.15 -14.74
CA VAL A 4 9.47 5.90 -13.33
C VAL A 4 8.28 4.95 -13.25
N ILE A 5 8.51 3.76 -12.71
CA ILE A 5 7.48 2.74 -12.49
C ILE A 5 7.07 2.82 -11.02
N LYS A 6 5.76 2.97 -10.76
CA LYS A 6 5.19 3.13 -9.41
C LYS A 6 4.39 1.89 -9.00
N ASN A 7 4.17 1.72 -7.69
CA ASN A 7 3.37 0.64 -7.09
C ASN A 7 3.88 -0.78 -7.34
N VAL A 8 5.19 -0.95 -7.48
CA VAL A 8 5.82 -2.28 -7.64
C VAL A 8 6.05 -2.88 -6.27
N LYS A 9 5.57 -4.10 -6.02
CA LYS A 9 5.94 -4.81 -4.80
C LYS A 9 7.42 -5.20 -4.87
N VAL A 10 8.12 -5.11 -3.75
CA VAL A 10 9.54 -5.50 -3.67
C VAL A 10 9.77 -6.93 -4.15
N ALA A 11 8.83 -7.84 -3.86
CA ALA A 11 8.89 -9.24 -4.30
C ALA A 11 8.79 -9.43 -5.82
N GLU A 12 8.18 -8.48 -6.54
CA GLU A 12 7.94 -8.55 -7.99
C GLU A 12 9.09 -7.89 -8.80
N ILE A 13 10.06 -7.25 -8.13
CA ILE A 13 11.20 -6.58 -8.79
C ILE A 13 11.99 -7.52 -9.72
N PRO A 14 12.37 -8.75 -9.33
CA PRO A 14 13.14 -9.64 -10.21
C PRO A 14 12.41 -9.96 -11.52
N GLU A 15 11.09 -10.21 -11.46
CA GLU A 15 10.26 -10.50 -12.63
C GLU A 15 10.11 -9.26 -13.52
N LEU A 16 9.92 -8.09 -12.92
CA LEU A 16 9.82 -6.82 -13.64
C LEU A 16 11.11 -6.51 -14.41
N ILE A 17 12.28 -6.70 -13.80
CA ILE A 17 13.58 -6.50 -14.46
C ILE A 17 13.69 -7.38 -15.71
N ALA A 18 13.24 -8.64 -15.63
CA ALA A 18 13.23 -9.57 -16.76
C ALA A 18 12.25 -9.13 -17.87
N GLN A 19 11.04 -8.66 -17.50
CA GLN A 19 10.04 -8.17 -18.47
C GLN A 19 10.47 -6.91 -19.20
N LEU A 20 11.23 -6.03 -18.54
CA LEU A 20 11.79 -4.83 -19.14
C LEU A 20 12.94 -5.13 -20.11
N GLY A 21 13.38 -6.40 -20.21
CA GLY A 21 14.47 -6.80 -21.10
C GLY A 21 15.82 -6.22 -20.68
N LEU A 22 15.98 -5.88 -19.40
CA LEU A 22 17.24 -5.37 -18.88
C LEU A 22 18.30 -6.48 -18.87
N SER A 23 19.50 -6.16 -19.32
CA SER A 23 20.64 -7.07 -19.30
C SER A 23 21.10 -7.32 -17.87
N SER A 24 21.59 -8.54 -17.59
CA SER A 24 22.19 -8.92 -16.31
C SER A 24 23.41 -8.09 -15.91
N GLU A 25 24.02 -7.38 -16.86
CA GLU A 25 25.19 -6.52 -16.62
C GLU A 25 24.81 -5.05 -16.39
N GLN A 26 23.55 -4.67 -16.62
CA GLN A 26 23.11 -3.29 -16.40
C GLN A 26 22.99 -2.98 -14.90
N ARG A 27 23.44 -1.79 -14.52
CA ARG A 27 23.26 -1.25 -13.17
C ARG A 27 22.01 -0.37 -13.14
N VAL A 28 21.17 -0.59 -12.14
CA VAL A 28 19.96 0.19 -11.90
C VAL A 28 19.99 0.78 -10.50
N ASP A 29 19.60 2.05 -10.37
CA ASP A 29 19.39 2.70 -9.08
C ASP A 29 17.93 2.48 -8.66
N ILE A 30 17.71 1.88 -7.49
CA ILE A 30 16.38 1.67 -6.91
C ILE A 30 16.14 2.74 -5.85
N THR A 31 15.15 3.59 -6.06
CA THR A 31 14.71 4.59 -5.09
C THR A 31 13.41 4.13 -4.43
N ILE A 32 13.41 4.03 -3.10
CA ILE A 32 12.21 3.74 -2.31
C ILE A 32 11.68 5.09 -1.80
N GLU A 33 10.60 5.58 -2.41
CA GLU A 33 10.05 6.91 -2.07
C GLU A 33 9.05 6.87 -0.89
N GLN A 34 8.33 5.75 -0.70
CA GLN A 34 7.37 5.60 0.40
C GLN A 34 7.39 4.19 0.97
N LEU A 35 7.64 4.09 2.28
CA LEU A 35 7.36 2.91 3.07
C LEU A 35 5.92 3.05 3.57
N ASP A 36 4.93 2.60 2.80
CA ASP A 36 3.51 2.56 3.21
C ASP A 36 3.25 1.47 4.27
N ASN A 37 4.18 1.28 5.21
CA ASN A 37 3.99 0.49 6.42
C ASN A 37 3.51 1.38 7.58
N ASP A 38 2.89 2.52 7.28
CA ASP A 38 2.27 3.31 8.32
C ASP A 38 0.93 2.66 8.70
N LEU A 39 0.88 2.12 9.92
CA LEU A 39 -0.32 1.53 10.51
C LEU A 39 -1.52 2.47 10.37
N ILE A 40 -1.28 3.78 10.39
CA ILE A 40 -2.26 4.83 10.16
C ILE A 40 -2.95 4.68 8.80
N SER A 41 -2.20 4.51 7.70
CA SER A 41 -2.76 4.34 6.35
C SER A 41 -3.62 3.07 6.24
N ILE A 42 -3.23 2.01 6.96
CA ILE A 42 -4.02 0.77 7.02
C ILE A 42 -5.32 1.02 7.78
N MET A 43 -5.25 1.69 8.93
CA MET A 43 -6.42 2.03 9.75
C MET A 43 -7.37 2.97 9.02
N GLU A 44 -6.87 3.98 8.30
CA GLU A 44 -7.69 4.87 7.47
C GLU A 44 -8.41 4.10 6.37
N ARG A 45 -7.72 3.19 5.67
CA ARG A 45 -8.32 2.37 4.63
C ARG A 45 -9.40 1.43 5.17
N VAL A 46 -9.18 0.86 6.36
CA VAL A 46 -10.16 0.01 7.05
C VAL A 46 -11.37 0.84 7.50
N GLY A 47 -11.12 2.00 8.14
CA GLY A 47 -12.16 2.91 8.59
C GLY A 47 -13.06 3.38 7.45
N LYS A 48 -12.47 3.79 6.32
CA LYS A 48 -13.22 4.21 5.13
C LYS A 48 -14.10 3.08 4.57
N LYS A 49 -13.57 1.86 4.46
CA LYS A 49 -14.35 0.70 4.02
C LYS A 49 -15.49 0.35 4.98
N ALA A 50 -15.28 0.56 6.29
CA ALA A 50 -16.31 0.33 7.28
C ALA A 50 -17.43 1.37 7.17
N GLN A 51 -17.09 2.65 6.97
CA GLN A 51 -18.05 3.73 6.71
C GLN A 51 -18.87 3.48 5.45
N GLU A 52 -18.23 3.08 4.34
CA GLU A 52 -18.90 2.70 3.09
C GLU A 52 -19.88 1.52 3.26
N ARG A 53 -19.67 0.67 4.27
CA ARG A 53 -20.55 -0.45 4.63
C ARG A 53 -21.59 -0.09 5.69
N GLY A 54 -21.74 1.19 6.02
CA GLY A 54 -22.75 1.69 6.94
C GLY A 54 -22.33 1.73 8.41
N LEU A 55 -21.02 1.72 8.71
CA LEU A 55 -20.53 2.07 10.03
C LEU A 55 -20.61 3.60 10.21
N THR A 56 -21.70 4.06 10.83
CA THR A 56 -21.85 5.45 11.26
C THR A 56 -21.15 5.69 12.59
N GLU A 57 -20.87 6.95 12.93
CA GLU A 57 -20.28 7.31 14.23
C GLU A 57 -21.14 6.83 15.40
N GLU A 58 -22.46 6.90 15.27
CA GLU A 58 -23.41 6.41 16.27
C GLU A 58 -23.29 4.89 16.48
N LYS A 59 -23.22 4.13 15.38
CA LYS A 59 -23.09 2.67 15.43
C LYS A 59 -21.72 2.24 15.97
N LEU A 60 -20.67 3.00 15.66
CA LEU A 60 -19.34 2.80 16.24
C LEU A 60 -19.36 3.07 17.76
N ALA A 61 -20.02 4.14 18.20
CA ALA A 61 -20.14 4.47 19.61
C ALA A 61 -20.95 3.43 20.41
N GLU A 62 -21.97 2.82 19.80
CA GLU A 62 -22.69 1.68 20.38
C GLU A 62 -21.79 0.44 20.52
N LEU A 63 -21.06 0.06 19.45
CA LEU A 63 -20.17 -1.09 19.47
C LEU A 63 -19.05 -0.98 20.51
N LEU A 64 -18.50 0.22 20.70
CA LEU A 64 -17.44 0.48 21.69
C LEU A 64 -17.95 0.54 23.13
N ARG A 65 -19.25 0.78 23.34
CA ARG A 65 -19.87 0.79 24.68
C ARG A 65 -20.08 -0.62 25.23
N ASP A 66 -20.29 -1.62 24.37
CA ASP A 66 -20.45 -3.02 24.78
C ASP A 66 -19.11 -3.71 25.15
N GLU A 67 -17.97 -3.08 24.85
CA GLU A 67 -16.63 -3.61 25.18
C GLU A 67 -16.06 -3.09 26.51
N SER A 68 -16.84 -2.30 27.28
CA SER A 68 -16.46 -1.73 28.59
C SER A 68 -17.18 -2.42 29.74
#